data_AF-A0A402CQS0-F1
#
_entry.id   AF-A0A402CQS0-F1
#
_cell.length_a   1.000
_cell.length_b   1.000
_cell.length_c   1.000
_cell.angle_alpha   90.00
_cell.angle_beta   90.00
_cell.angle_gamma   90.00
#
_symmetry.space_group_name_H-M   'P 1'
#
loop_
_entity.id
_entity.type
_entity.pdbx_description
1 polymer ?
#
loop_
_entity_poly.entity_id
_entity_poly.type
_entity_poly.pdbx_seq_one_letter_code
_entity_poly.pdbx_strand_id
1 'polypeptide(L)'
;MTFRSMTSTLAVVGVALAFATTAHAQATRTWVSGVGDDVNPGSRTAPCKTIAGAISKTAAGGEIDALDPGGFGTITITKALTLDGGAGQVASILASGVSGITINAGPSDVVTIRNFRINGIVGTLSPGTIGIRFLAGKQLIIENCNVFGFSGAGVDVTTTLPSQVVIKHSSFTNTPVGVRENSASVASSMTLSDVLIQGAVTGVDTFSGMTQLLGCTVTQSDSFGLHAEGGTISVVKSLIANAGVAAQAENGSTIRLSDNDIFDNGVCFAYNGTGKISSAANNRKAGNGSSATPNGVITVQ
;
A
#
# COMPACT_ATOMS: atom_id res chain seq x y z
N MET A 1 26.20 7.99 71.00
CA MET A 1 24.99 7.63 70.22
C MET A 1 25.00 8.42 68.92
N THR A 2 25.28 7.74 67.83
CA THR A 2 25.55 8.26 66.49
C THR A 2 24.26 8.29 65.65
N PHE A 3 23.59 9.45 65.61
CA PHE A 3 22.38 9.71 64.80
C PHE A 3 22.66 10.60 63.57
N ARG A 4 23.80 10.42 62.89
CA ARG A 4 24.17 11.26 61.72
C ARG A 4 24.11 10.56 60.35
N SER A 5 23.88 9.24 60.28
CA SER A 5 23.88 8.51 58.99
C SER A 5 22.50 8.15 58.42
N MET A 6 21.40 8.36 59.16
CA MET A 6 20.04 8.01 58.70
C MET A 6 19.35 9.13 57.91
N THR A 7 19.76 10.39 58.05
CA THR A 7 19.15 11.53 57.35
C THR A 7 19.63 11.68 55.90
N SER A 8 20.85 11.20 55.58
CA SER A 8 21.40 11.30 54.22
C SER A 8 20.77 10.28 53.26
N THR A 9 20.43 9.09 53.74
CA THR A 9 19.83 8.02 52.92
C THR A 9 18.37 8.31 52.55
N LEU A 10 17.63 9.02 53.40
CA LEU A 10 16.23 9.39 53.13
C LEU A 10 16.11 10.48 52.05
N ALA A 11 17.06 11.40 51.98
CA ALA A 11 17.10 12.47 50.98
C ALA A 11 17.42 11.95 49.57
N VAL A 12 18.25 10.90 49.45
CA VAL A 12 18.61 10.30 48.16
C VAL A 12 17.45 9.48 47.55
N VAL A 13 16.62 8.84 48.38
CA VAL A 13 15.43 8.10 47.90
C VAL A 13 14.33 9.06 47.42
N GLY A 14 14.13 10.20 48.11
CA GLY A 14 13.12 11.19 47.71
C GLY A 14 13.41 11.89 46.37
N VAL A 15 14.68 12.11 46.04
CA VAL A 15 15.10 12.71 44.76
C VAL A 15 14.99 11.70 43.60
N ALA A 16 15.20 10.40 43.85
CA ALA A 16 15.05 9.38 42.81
C ALA A 16 13.59 9.15 42.38
N LEU A 17 12.62 9.35 43.29
CA LEU A 17 11.18 9.27 42.99
C LEU A 17 10.65 10.49 42.23
N ALA A 18 11.33 11.64 42.29
CA ALA A 18 10.94 12.86 41.56
C ALA A 18 11.31 12.83 40.06
N PHE A 19 12.15 11.87 39.63
CA PHE A 19 12.51 11.65 38.23
C PHE A 19 11.90 10.37 37.65
N ALA A 20 10.89 9.79 38.31
CA ALA A 20 10.02 8.82 37.68
C ALA A 20 9.22 9.55 36.60
N THR A 21 9.81 9.71 35.41
CA THR A 21 9.06 10.04 34.20
C THR A 21 7.92 9.03 34.16
N THR A 22 6.69 9.54 34.15
CA THR A 22 5.55 8.70 33.85
C THR A 22 5.77 8.22 32.43
N ALA A 23 6.32 7.02 32.28
CA ALA A 23 6.23 6.28 31.05
C ALA A 23 4.73 6.00 30.87
N HIS A 24 4.03 6.95 30.24
CA HIS A 24 2.66 6.73 29.82
C HIS A 24 2.72 5.58 28.83
N ALA A 25 2.33 4.40 29.31
CA ALA A 25 2.18 3.24 28.45
C ALA A 25 1.26 3.66 27.30
N GLN A 26 1.79 3.61 26.08
CA GLN A 26 0.98 3.91 24.90
C GLN A 26 -0.18 2.92 24.86
N ALA A 27 -1.36 3.41 24.45
CA ALA A 27 -2.52 2.56 24.36
C ALA A 27 -2.34 1.52 23.23
N THR A 28 -2.76 0.30 23.44
CA THR A 28 -2.79 -0.73 22.38
C THR A 28 -3.84 -0.44 21.32
N ARG A 29 -4.83 0.39 21.65
CA ARG A 29 -5.85 0.88 20.73
C ARG A 29 -6.15 2.36 21.00
N THR A 30 -6.18 3.17 19.95
CA THR A 30 -6.63 4.57 20.02
C THR A 30 -7.70 4.85 18.97
N TRP A 31 -8.33 6.04 19.07
CA TRP A 31 -9.44 6.43 18.22
C TRP A 31 -9.21 7.80 17.58
N VAL A 32 -9.66 7.95 16.32
CA VAL A 32 -9.78 9.23 15.62
C VAL A 32 -11.25 9.57 15.34
N SER A 33 -11.59 10.87 15.32
CA SER A 33 -12.94 11.35 15.09
C SER A 33 -12.94 12.66 14.30
N GLY A 34 -13.94 12.84 13.44
CA GLY A 34 -14.22 14.06 12.70
C GLY A 34 -14.50 15.26 13.60
N VAL A 35 -14.78 15.05 14.89
CA VAL A 35 -14.93 16.11 15.91
C VAL A 35 -13.92 15.98 17.06
N GLY A 36 -12.88 15.16 16.89
CA GLY A 36 -11.83 14.97 17.89
C GLY A 36 -10.87 16.16 18.02
N ASP A 37 -9.90 16.02 18.93
CA ASP A 37 -8.81 16.99 19.18
C ASP A 37 -7.51 16.21 19.41
N ASP A 38 -6.42 16.61 18.76
CA ASP A 38 -5.12 15.94 18.90
C ASP A 38 -4.44 16.15 20.26
N VAL A 39 -4.99 16.99 21.14
CA VAL A 39 -4.60 17.04 22.56
C VAL A 39 -5.20 15.86 23.35
N ASN A 40 -6.31 15.28 22.89
CA ASN A 40 -7.00 14.22 23.61
C ASN A 40 -6.15 12.95 23.75
N PRO A 41 -6.34 12.12 24.80
CA PRO A 41 -5.54 10.90 25.01
C PRO A 41 -5.75 9.80 23.94
N GLY A 42 -6.67 9.98 22.99
CA GLY A 42 -6.97 8.98 21.96
C GLY A 42 -7.87 7.85 22.45
N SER A 43 -8.56 8.05 23.58
CA SER A 43 -9.57 7.11 24.07
C SER A 43 -10.88 7.25 23.28
N ARG A 44 -11.78 6.28 23.41
CA ARG A 44 -13.06 6.31 22.68
C ARG A 44 -13.93 7.53 23.06
N THR A 45 -13.84 8.03 24.28
CA THR A 45 -14.60 9.21 24.75
C THR A 45 -13.83 10.53 24.58
N ALA A 46 -12.55 10.46 24.25
CA ALA A 46 -11.70 11.60 23.93
C ALA A 46 -10.77 11.20 22.76
N PRO A 47 -11.31 11.09 21.52
CA PRO A 47 -10.55 10.67 20.35
C PRO A 47 -9.67 11.81 19.81
N CYS A 48 -8.60 11.44 19.13
CA CYS A 48 -7.76 12.38 18.38
C CYS A 48 -8.50 12.92 17.14
N LYS A 49 -8.06 14.07 16.60
CA LYS A 49 -8.58 14.61 15.34
C LYS A 49 -7.94 13.95 14.12
N THR A 50 -6.64 13.62 14.22
CA THR A 50 -5.84 13.10 13.11
C THR A 50 -5.16 11.79 13.48
N ILE A 51 -4.77 11.01 12.46
CA ILE A 51 -3.96 9.80 12.66
C ILE A 51 -2.58 10.18 13.24
N ALA A 52 -2.04 11.34 12.87
CA ALA A 52 -0.78 11.85 13.41
C ALA A 52 -0.87 12.14 14.93
N GLY A 53 -1.99 12.67 15.40
CA GLY A 53 -2.27 12.83 16.82
C GLY A 53 -2.41 11.50 17.56
N ALA A 54 -3.04 10.50 16.92
CA ALA A 54 -3.28 9.17 17.51
C ALA A 54 -2.04 8.26 17.53
N ILE A 55 -1.22 8.26 16.48
CA ILE A 55 -0.06 7.37 16.36
C ILE A 55 0.98 7.60 17.46
N SER A 56 1.13 8.84 17.92
CA SER A 56 2.03 9.19 19.04
C SER A 56 1.60 8.57 20.38
N LYS A 57 0.31 8.23 20.50
CA LYS A 57 -0.32 7.67 21.72
C LYS A 57 -0.61 6.18 21.60
N THR A 58 -0.38 5.59 20.43
CA THR A 58 -0.62 4.18 20.13
C THR A 58 0.68 3.39 20.26
N ALA A 59 0.65 2.23 20.91
CA ALA A 59 1.82 1.37 21.04
C ALA A 59 2.26 0.82 19.67
N ALA A 60 3.53 0.46 19.52
CA ALA A 60 3.95 -0.35 18.38
C ALA A 60 3.18 -1.68 18.36
N GLY A 61 2.69 -2.08 17.20
CA GLY A 61 1.78 -3.22 17.04
C GLY A 61 0.33 -2.95 17.45
N GLY A 62 0.01 -1.72 17.88
CA GLY A 62 -1.35 -1.31 18.24
C GLY A 62 -2.23 -0.97 17.03
N GLU A 63 -3.44 -0.50 17.32
CA GLU A 63 -4.49 -0.20 16.35
C GLU A 63 -5.05 1.22 16.54
N ILE A 64 -5.37 1.90 15.43
CA ILE A 64 -6.06 3.18 15.42
C ILE A 64 -7.36 3.03 14.64
N ASP A 65 -8.47 3.26 15.32
CA ASP A 65 -9.81 3.09 14.76
C ASP A 65 -10.48 4.46 14.50
N ALA A 66 -11.11 4.62 13.33
CA ALA A 66 -12.00 5.74 13.11
C ALA A 66 -13.34 5.52 13.84
N LEU A 67 -13.70 6.43 14.74
CA LEU A 67 -14.92 6.35 15.53
C LEU A 67 -16.18 6.77 14.74
N ASP A 68 -16.01 7.71 13.82
CA ASP A 68 -17.08 8.31 13.01
C ASP A 68 -16.54 8.78 11.65
N PRO A 69 -17.40 9.14 10.68
CA PRO A 69 -16.95 9.67 9.40
C PRO A 69 -16.08 10.93 9.53
N GLY A 70 -14.95 10.97 8.82
CA GLY A 70 -14.04 12.11 8.87
C GLY A 70 -12.87 12.04 7.88
N GLY A 71 -12.16 13.16 7.76
CA GLY A 71 -10.84 13.24 7.14
C GLY A 71 -9.76 13.31 8.23
N PHE A 72 -8.81 12.37 8.22
CA PHE A 72 -7.88 12.18 9.34
C PHE A 72 -6.42 12.54 9.05
N GLY A 73 -6.19 13.22 7.93
CA GLY A 73 -4.89 13.74 7.52
C GLY A 73 -3.95 12.70 6.93
N THR A 74 -2.94 13.16 6.19
CA THR A 74 -1.86 12.31 5.68
C THR A 74 -0.93 11.87 6.81
N ILE A 75 -0.25 10.73 6.66
CA ILE A 75 0.55 10.17 7.75
C ILE A 75 1.82 9.45 7.27
N THR A 76 2.87 9.53 8.10
CA THR A 76 4.03 8.64 8.03
C THR A 76 3.97 7.61 9.17
N ILE A 77 4.02 6.32 8.83
CA ILE A 77 4.00 5.20 9.77
C ILE A 77 5.43 4.65 9.89
N THR A 78 5.97 4.67 11.11
CA THR A 78 7.36 4.26 11.40
C THR A 78 7.48 3.07 12.34
N LYS A 79 6.37 2.39 12.62
CA LYS A 79 6.27 1.22 13.50
C LYS A 79 5.15 0.30 13.04
N ALA A 80 5.13 -0.94 13.53
CA ALA A 80 3.99 -1.83 13.33
C ALA A 80 2.69 -1.15 13.79
N LEU A 81 1.65 -1.18 12.95
CA LEU A 81 0.41 -0.45 13.19
C LEU A 81 -0.74 -1.01 12.35
N THR A 82 -1.93 -1.11 12.95
CA THR A 82 -3.18 -1.27 12.19
C THR A 82 -3.92 0.06 12.13
N LEU A 83 -4.31 0.50 10.94
CA LEU A 83 -5.23 1.61 10.72
C LEU A 83 -6.55 1.04 10.20
N ASP A 84 -7.63 1.24 10.94
CA ASP A 84 -8.98 0.83 10.54
C ASP A 84 -9.92 2.03 10.40
N GLY A 85 -10.41 2.25 9.18
CA GLY A 85 -11.37 3.30 8.88
C GLY A 85 -12.80 3.02 9.39
N GLY A 86 -13.04 1.82 9.93
CA GLY A 86 -14.38 1.35 10.30
C GLY A 86 -15.17 0.94 9.05
N ALA A 87 -15.54 -0.33 8.97
CA ALA A 87 -16.37 -0.83 7.89
C ALA A 87 -17.77 -0.17 7.92
N GLY A 88 -18.18 0.45 6.80
CA GLY A 88 -19.51 1.05 6.65
C GLY A 88 -19.60 2.57 6.90
N GLN A 89 -18.47 3.24 7.13
CA GLN A 89 -18.42 4.70 7.24
C GLN A 89 -17.38 5.32 6.29
N VAL A 90 -17.31 6.65 6.26
CA VAL A 90 -16.33 7.37 5.44
C VAL A 90 -15.17 7.82 6.31
N ALA A 91 -14.17 6.97 6.48
CA ALA A 91 -12.85 7.38 6.94
C ALA A 91 -11.98 7.71 5.74
N SER A 92 -11.44 8.92 5.70
CA SER A 92 -10.70 9.40 4.54
C SER A 92 -9.38 10.08 4.85
N ILE A 93 -8.49 10.02 3.88
CA ILE A 93 -7.26 10.82 3.81
C ILE A 93 -7.34 11.64 2.53
N LEU A 94 -7.17 12.95 2.66
CA LEU A 94 -7.10 13.89 1.54
C LEU A 94 -5.65 14.38 1.44
N ALA A 95 -5.01 14.16 0.29
CA ALA A 95 -3.60 14.48 0.09
C ALA A 95 -3.42 15.52 -1.01
N SER A 96 -2.68 16.59 -0.73
CA SER A 96 -2.35 17.66 -1.69
C SER A 96 -0.83 17.86 -1.72
N GLY A 97 -0.22 17.75 -2.89
CA GLY A 97 1.23 17.90 -3.09
C GLY A 97 2.12 16.86 -2.40
N VAL A 98 1.54 15.92 -1.65
CA VAL A 98 2.24 14.91 -0.84
C VAL A 98 1.65 13.52 -1.04
N SER A 99 2.29 12.50 -0.49
CA SER A 99 1.69 11.17 -0.41
C SER A 99 0.57 11.11 0.63
N GLY A 100 -0.43 10.26 0.42
CA GLY A 100 -1.49 10.03 1.41
C GLY A 100 -0.95 9.33 2.67
N ILE A 101 -0.37 8.15 2.48
CA ILE A 101 0.29 7.37 3.54
C ILE A 101 1.72 7.05 3.10
N THR A 102 2.69 7.32 3.95
CA THR A 102 4.08 6.86 3.78
C THR A 102 4.41 5.85 4.87
N ILE A 103 4.99 4.71 4.52
CA ILE A 103 5.42 3.69 5.49
C ILE A 103 6.93 3.53 5.42
N ASN A 104 7.58 3.76 6.55
CA ASN A 104 9.02 3.60 6.75
C ASN A 104 9.25 2.94 8.12
N ALA A 105 8.74 1.72 8.25
CA ALA A 105 8.74 0.97 9.51
C ALA A 105 9.98 0.07 9.65
N GLY A 106 10.18 -0.49 10.84
CA GLY A 106 11.29 -1.39 11.12
C GLY A 106 11.21 -2.72 10.35
N PRO A 107 12.32 -3.45 10.21
CA PRO A 107 12.41 -4.67 9.39
C PRO A 107 11.53 -5.84 9.86
N SER A 108 10.99 -5.78 11.08
CA SER A 108 10.07 -6.77 11.63
C SER A 108 8.61 -6.30 11.67
N ASP A 109 8.36 -5.05 11.29
CA ASP A 109 7.07 -4.41 11.47
C ASP A 109 6.08 -4.79 10.38
N VAL A 110 4.85 -5.08 10.80
CA VAL A 110 3.71 -5.29 9.92
C VAL A 110 2.79 -4.08 10.03
N VAL A 111 2.43 -3.50 8.89
CA VAL A 111 1.48 -2.39 8.81
C VAL A 111 0.25 -2.85 8.06
N THR A 112 -0.93 -2.66 8.65
CA THR A 112 -2.23 -2.94 8.03
C THR A 112 -3.00 -1.65 7.84
N ILE A 113 -3.53 -1.42 6.65
CA ILE A 113 -4.41 -0.30 6.33
C ILE A 113 -5.70 -0.89 5.77
N ARG A 114 -6.82 -0.66 6.45
CA ARG A 114 -8.11 -1.19 6.00
C ARG A 114 -9.27 -0.21 6.09
N ASN A 115 -10.25 -0.37 5.20
CA ASN A 115 -11.49 0.40 5.17
C ASN A 115 -11.27 1.93 4.99
N PHE A 116 -10.21 2.34 4.28
CA PHE A 116 -9.89 3.75 4.06
C PHE A 116 -10.18 4.20 2.63
N ARG A 117 -10.69 5.43 2.49
CA ARG A 117 -10.71 6.16 1.22
C ARG A 117 -9.55 7.15 1.18
N ILE A 118 -8.68 7.03 0.19
CA ILE A 118 -7.48 7.86 0.07
C ILE A 118 -7.58 8.63 -1.24
N ASN A 119 -7.71 9.95 -1.15
CA ASN A 119 -8.00 10.83 -2.28
C ASN A 119 -6.86 11.84 -2.50
N GLY A 120 -6.25 11.82 -3.68
CA GLY A 120 -5.18 12.74 -4.07
C GLY A 120 -5.67 14.01 -4.77
N ILE A 121 -6.97 14.28 -4.85
CA ILE A 121 -7.56 15.49 -5.44
C ILE A 121 -7.05 15.83 -6.85
N VAL A 122 -6.90 14.82 -7.72
CA VAL A 122 -6.59 15.02 -9.15
C VAL A 122 -7.54 16.05 -9.77
N GLY A 123 -7.01 16.91 -10.64
CA GLY A 123 -7.74 18.04 -11.23
C GLY A 123 -7.62 19.35 -10.43
N THR A 124 -6.89 19.36 -9.31
CA THR A 124 -6.50 20.60 -8.59
C THR A 124 -5.10 21.08 -9.00
N LEU A 125 -4.70 22.26 -8.51
CA LEU A 125 -3.37 22.83 -8.78
C LEU A 125 -2.20 22.03 -8.16
N SER A 126 -2.47 21.25 -7.11
CA SER A 126 -1.45 20.46 -6.40
C SER A 126 -2.02 19.11 -5.96
N PRO A 127 -2.21 18.18 -6.92
CA PRO A 127 -2.69 16.84 -6.59
C PRO A 127 -1.68 16.11 -5.71
N GLY A 128 -2.18 15.24 -4.83
CA GLY A 128 -1.38 14.29 -4.08
C GLY A 128 -0.54 13.44 -5.03
N THR A 129 0.67 13.07 -4.59
CA THR A 129 1.66 12.42 -5.46
C THR A 129 1.50 10.91 -5.51
N ILE A 130 1.44 10.24 -4.35
CA ILE A 130 1.24 8.78 -4.25
C ILE A 130 0.21 8.46 -3.17
N GLY A 131 -0.70 7.52 -3.44
CA GLY A 131 -1.70 7.10 -2.46
C GLY A 131 -1.06 6.49 -1.22
N ILE A 132 -0.41 5.34 -1.40
CA ILE A 132 0.35 4.64 -0.35
C ILE A 132 1.76 4.38 -0.85
N ARG A 133 2.76 4.96 -0.18
CA ARG A 133 4.19 4.78 -0.49
C ARG A 133 4.83 3.89 0.58
N PHE A 134 5.34 2.73 0.18
CA PHE A 134 6.01 1.77 1.06
C PHE A 134 7.52 1.78 0.83
N LEU A 135 8.27 2.23 1.84
CA LEU A 135 9.73 2.39 1.81
C LEU A 135 10.44 1.33 2.67
N ALA A 136 9.83 0.91 3.76
CA ALA A 136 10.41 -0.12 4.65
C ALA A 136 9.34 -0.75 5.55
N GLY A 137 9.53 -2.03 5.85
CA GLY A 137 8.70 -2.83 6.77
C GLY A 137 8.85 -4.31 6.44
N LYS A 138 8.45 -5.20 7.34
CA LYS A 138 8.36 -6.65 7.00
C LYS A 138 7.23 -6.89 6.01
N GLN A 139 6.07 -6.28 6.27
CA GLN A 139 4.87 -6.51 5.50
C GLN A 139 3.94 -5.30 5.50
N LEU A 140 3.32 -5.04 4.35
CA LEU A 140 2.18 -4.14 4.20
C LEU A 140 0.94 -4.93 3.78
N ILE A 141 -0.16 -4.74 4.49
CA ILE A 141 -1.47 -5.32 4.17
C ILE A 141 -2.43 -4.17 3.87
N ILE A 142 -3.04 -4.17 2.69
CA ILE A 142 -4.06 -3.22 2.27
C ILE A 142 -5.36 -4.00 2.03
N GLU A 143 -6.44 -3.62 2.69
CA GLU A 143 -7.72 -4.33 2.64
C GLU A 143 -8.91 -3.39 2.54
N ASN A 144 -9.83 -3.62 1.61
CA ASN A 144 -11.05 -2.79 1.48
C ASN A 144 -10.76 -1.29 1.38
N CYS A 145 -9.70 -0.92 0.66
CA CYS A 145 -9.30 0.47 0.48
C CYS A 145 -9.65 0.97 -0.93
N ASN A 146 -10.06 2.24 -1.02
CA ASN A 146 -10.26 2.93 -2.29
C ASN A 146 -9.22 4.04 -2.38
N VAL A 147 -8.26 3.91 -3.29
CA VAL A 147 -7.21 4.91 -3.51
C VAL A 147 -7.42 5.53 -4.88
N PHE A 148 -7.56 6.85 -4.94
CA PHE A 148 -7.92 7.51 -6.18
C PHE A 148 -7.42 8.93 -6.32
N GLY A 149 -7.30 9.36 -7.57
CA GLY A 149 -7.06 10.75 -7.93
C GLY A 149 -5.68 11.26 -7.52
N PHE A 150 -4.62 10.48 -7.72
CA PHE A 150 -3.23 10.89 -7.49
C PHE A 150 -2.53 11.23 -8.81
N SER A 151 -1.49 12.07 -8.77
CA SER A 151 -0.67 12.41 -9.94
C SER A 151 0.47 11.42 -10.23
N GLY A 152 0.70 10.44 -9.36
CA GLY A 152 1.66 9.36 -9.52
C GLY A 152 0.99 7.99 -9.40
N ALA A 153 1.38 7.20 -8.41
CA ALA A 153 0.88 5.84 -8.21
C ALA A 153 -0.22 5.76 -7.14
N GLY A 154 -1.14 4.79 -7.29
CA GLY A 154 -2.02 4.38 -6.20
C GLY A 154 -1.24 3.74 -5.06
N VAL A 155 -0.42 2.74 -5.38
CA VAL A 155 0.60 2.17 -4.48
C VAL A 155 1.96 2.19 -5.15
N ASP A 156 2.97 2.63 -4.43
CA ASP A 156 4.37 2.55 -4.85
C ASP A 156 5.20 1.86 -3.77
N VAL A 157 5.78 0.72 -4.13
CA VAL A 157 6.69 -0.05 -3.29
C VAL A 157 8.11 0.21 -3.80
N THR A 158 8.89 0.92 -3.01
CA THR A 158 10.31 1.21 -3.29
C THR A 158 11.08 0.90 -2.02
N THR A 159 11.13 -0.38 -1.65
CA THR A 159 11.73 -0.81 -0.40
C THR A 159 13.21 -1.15 -0.53
N THR A 160 13.96 -0.90 0.55
CA THR A 160 15.36 -1.30 0.71
C THR A 160 15.54 -2.53 1.60
N LEU A 161 14.43 -3.16 2.01
CA LEU A 161 14.39 -4.36 2.84
C LEU A 161 13.60 -5.47 2.15
N PRO A 162 13.91 -6.76 2.41
CA PRO A 162 13.02 -7.84 1.99
C PRO A 162 11.62 -7.65 2.58
N SER A 163 10.61 -7.57 1.72
CA SER A 163 9.27 -7.17 2.12
C SER A 163 8.19 -7.94 1.37
N GLN A 164 7.02 -8.04 2.00
CA GLN A 164 5.82 -8.55 1.34
C GLN A 164 4.71 -7.50 1.37
N VAL A 165 4.09 -7.27 0.22
CA VAL A 165 2.90 -6.42 0.12
C VAL A 165 1.72 -7.27 -0.31
N VAL A 166 0.62 -7.20 0.42
CA VAL A 166 -0.63 -7.91 0.13
C VAL A 166 -1.74 -6.89 0.00
N ILE A 167 -2.42 -6.90 -1.14
CA ILE A 167 -3.53 -6.00 -1.45
C ILE A 167 -4.75 -6.86 -1.78
N LYS A 168 -5.84 -6.66 -1.03
CA LYS A 168 -7.07 -7.41 -1.20
C LYS A 168 -8.30 -6.51 -1.24
N HIS A 169 -9.27 -6.86 -2.09
CA HIS A 169 -10.58 -6.20 -2.14
C HIS A 169 -10.50 -4.68 -2.23
N SER A 170 -9.53 -4.16 -2.96
CA SER A 170 -9.21 -2.73 -3.01
C SER A 170 -9.32 -2.19 -4.44
N SER A 171 -9.47 -0.88 -4.58
CA SER A 171 -9.55 -0.23 -5.89
C SER A 171 -8.52 0.89 -6.02
N PHE A 172 -7.86 0.97 -7.18
CA PHE A 172 -6.95 2.04 -7.58
C PHE A 172 -7.49 2.71 -8.85
N THR A 173 -7.98 3.94 -8.74
CA THR A 173 -8.63 4.61 -9.87
C THR A 173 -8.12 6.02 -10.12
N ASN A 174 -8.01 6.42 -11.38
CA ASN A 174 -7.54 7.75 -11.77
C ASN A 174 -6.18 8.09 -11.15
N THR A 175 -5.25 7.14 -11.23
CA THR A 175 -3.84 7.30 -10.86
C THR A 175 -2.99 6.92 -12.06
N PRO A 176 -2.02 7.74 -12.53
CA PRO A 176 -1.18 7.39 -13.67
C PRO A 176 -0.56 5.99 -13.60
N VAL A 177 -0.20 5.53 -12.40
CA VAL A 177 0.09 4.11 -12.17
C VAL A 177 -0.87 3.53 -11.14
N GLY A 178 -1.46 2.36 -11.39
CA GLY A 178 -2.33 1.69 -10.42
C GLY A 178 -1.52 1.21 -9.22
N VAL A 179 -0.68 0.20 -9.43
CA VAL A 179 0.30 -0.27 -8.45
C VAL A 179 1.68 -0.42 -9.09
N ARG A 180 2.72 -0.12 -8.32
CA ARG A 180 4.12 -0.27 -8.74
C ARG A 180 4.93 -1.07 -7.74
N GLU A 181 5.71 -2.01 -8.24
CA GLU A 181 6.84 -2.60 -7.54
C GLU A 181 8.18 -2.15 -8.14
N ASN A 182 8.99 -1.46 -7.35
CA ASN A 182 10.25 -0.82 -7.70
C ASN A 182 11.33 -1.02 -6.61
N SER A 183 11.39 -2.21 -6.05
CA SER A 183 12.34 -2.57 -4.98
C SER A 183 13.58 -3.27 -5.54
N ALA A 184 14.41 -2.50 -6.27
CA ALA A 184 15.62 -3.04 -6.88
C ALA A 184 16.59 -3.61 -5.82
N SER A 185 17.25 -4.72 -6.16
CA SER A 185 18.29 -5.37 -5.34
C SER A 185 17.83 -6.02 -4.03
N VAL A 186 16.52 -6.09 -3.75
CA VAL A 186 15.98 -6.79 -2.58
C VAL A 186 14.88 -7.77 -2.96
N ALA A 187 14.69 -8.80 -2.12
CA ALA A 187 13.60 -9.75 -2.29
C ALA A 187 12.28 -9.10 -1.85
N SER A 188 11.59 -8.46 -2.79
CA SER A 188 10.26 -7.91 -2.57
C SER A 188 9.20 -8.60 -3.44
N SER A 189 8.02 -8.79 -2.87
CA SER A 189 6.88 -9.36 -3.58
C SER A 189 5.58 -8.64 -3.25
N MET A 190 4.79 -8.36 -4.27
CA MET A 190 3.45 -7.81 -4.17
C MET A 190 2.43 -8.85 -4.62
N THR A 191 1.36 -9.05 -3.85
CA THR A 191 0.22 -9.91 -4.22
C THR A 191 -1.06 -9.10 -4.23
N LEU A 192 -1.82 -9.19 -5.31
CA LEU A 192 -3.12 -8.57 -5.50
C LEU A 192 -4.17 -9.68 -5.60
N SER A 193 -5.22 -9.60 -4.77
CA SER A 193 -6.40 -10.47 -4.84
C SER A 193 -7.66 -9.64 -4.92
N ASP A 194 -8.50 -9.86 -5.93
CA ASP A 194 -9.80 -9.20 -6.06
C ASP A 194 -9.66 -7.66 -6.05
N VAL A 195 -8.67 -7.18 -6.80
CA VAL A 195 -8.35 -5.75 -6.93
C VAL A 195 -8.86 -5.20 -8.25
N LEU A 196 -9.45 -4.00 -8.21
CA LEU A 196 -9.79 -3.21 -9.38
C LEU A 196 -8.72 -2.14 -9.63
N ILE A 197 -8.15 -2.11 -10.83
CA ILE A 197 -7.30 -1.02 -11.32
C ILE A 197 -7.95 -0.44 -12.57
N GLN A 198 -8.28 0.85 -12.56
CA GLN A 198 -9.02 1.48 -13.64
C GLN A 198 -8.59 2.92 -13.92
N GLY A 199 -8.52 3.31 -15.20
CA GLY A 199 -8.24 4.70 -15.60
C GLY A 199 -6.81 5.12 -15.24
N ALA A 200 -5.85 4.21 -15.47
CA ALA A 200 -4.43 4.46 -15.26
C ALA A 200 -3.73 4.68 -16.61
N VAL A 201 -2.51 5.20 -16.60
CA VAL A 201 -1.64 5.09 -17.79
C VAL A 201 -1.03 3.70 -17.84
N THR A 202 -0.51 3.24 -16.70
CA THR A 202 -0.04 1.87 -16.49
C THR A 202 -0.82 1.23 -15.35
N GLY A 203 -1.51 0.13 -15.59
CA GLY A 203 -2.30 -0.58 -14.57
C GLY A 203 -1.40 -1.16 -13.48
N VAL A 204 -0.60 -2.16 -13.84
CA VAL A 204 0.41 -2.78 -12.98
C VAL A 204 1.78 -2.58 -13.59
N ASP A 205 2.66 -1.93 -12.82
CA ASP A 205 4.05 -1.67 -13.18
C ASP A 205 4.98 -2.49 -12.27
N THR A 206 5.83 -3.32 -12.85
CA THR A 206 6.81 -4.12 -12.11
C THR A 206 8.20 -3.85 -12.67
N PHE A 207 8.79 -2.77 -12.14
CA PHE A 207 10.14 -2.36 -12.47
C PHE A 207 11.17 -3.39 -12.01
N SER A 208 10.96 -3.97 -10.83
CA SER A 208 11.76 -5.05 -10.26
C SER A 208 10.91 -5.93 -9.34
N GLY A 209 11.48 -6.95 -8.71
CA GLY A 209 10.75 -7.83 -7.80
C GLY A 209 9.71 -8.72 -8.49
N MET A 210 8.70 -9.13 -7.73
CA MET A 210 7.61 -9.98 -8.23
C MET A 210 6.24 -9.41 -7.88
N THR A 211 5.35 -9.36 -8.87
CA THR A 211 3.95 -8.98 -8.67
C THR A 211 3.03 -10.13 -9.09
N GLN A 212 2.12 -10.53 -8.22
CA GLN A 212 1.16 -11.61 -8.45
C GLN A 212 -0.26 -11.06 -8.44
N LEU A 213 -1.07 -11.45 -9.41
CA LEU A 213 -2.47 -11.06 -9.56
C LEU A 213 -3.35 -12.31 -9.57
N LEU A 214 -4.41 -12.28 -8.76
CA LEU A 214 -5.45 -13.31 -8.70
C LEU A 214 -6.83 -12.66 -8.64
N GLY A 215 -7.74 -12.98 -9.56
CA GLY A 215 -9.10 -12.42 -9.50
C GLY A 215 -9.16 -10.91 -9.74
N CYS A 216 -8.11 -10.32 -10.31
CA CYS A 216 -8.03 -8.87 -10.47
C CYS A 216 -8.72 -8.41 -11.76
N THR A 217 -9.15 -7.16 -11.79
CA THR A 217 -9.59 -6.46 -13.01
C THR A 217 -8.66 -5.28 -13.26
N VAL A 218 -7.94 -5.31 -14.38
CA VAL A 218 -7.12 -4.19 -14.86
C VAL A 218 -7.74 -3.69 -16.15
N THR A 219 -8.28 -2.48 -16.13
CA THR A 219 -8.98 -1.95 -17.31
C THR A 219 -8.75 -0.47 -17.55
N GLN A 220 -9.02 -0.01 -18.77
CA GLN A 220 -8.89 1.40 -19.16
C GLN A 220 -7.49 1.92 -18.82
N SER A 221 -6.47 1.19 -19.27
CA SER A 221 -5.08 1.60 -19.10
C SER A 221 -4.57 2.23 -20.40
N ASP A 222 -4.29 3.54 -20.40
CA ASP A 222 -4.00 4.27 -21.65
C ASP A 222 -2.79 3.69 -22.41
N SER A 223 -1.76 3.26 -21.68
CA SER A 223 -0.54 2.65 -22.24
C SER A 223 -0.49 1.15 -22.00
N PHE A 224 -0.33 0.71 -20.75
CA PHE A 224 -0.07 -0.69 -20.44
C PHE A 224 -1.03 -1.21 -19.36
N GLY A 225 -1.68 -2.35 -19.60
CA GLY A 225 -2.39 -3.07 -18.55
C GLY A 225 -1.40 -3.67 -17.55
N LEU A 226 -0.50 -4.52 -18.06
CA LEU A 226 0.58 -5.16 -17.32
C LEU A 226 1.93 -4.78 -17.95
N HIS A 227 2.82 -4.14 -17.20
CA HIS A 227 4.14 -3.73 -17.67
C HIS A 227 5.22 -4.29 -16.75
N ALA A 228 6.01 -5.24 -17.27
CA ALA A 228 7.18 -5.76 -16.59
C ALA A 228 8.42 -5.13 -17.21
N GLU A 229 9.10 -4.22 -16.50
CA GLU A 229 10.31 -3.56 -17.01
C GLU A 229 11.59 -4.33 -16.68
N GLY A 230 11.66 -4.89 -15.47
CA GLY A 230 12.80 -5.70 -15.01
C GLY A 230 12.43 -6.79 -14.01
N GLY A 231 11.18 -6.83 -13.54
CA GLY A 231 10.69 -7.84 -12.62
C GLY A 231 9.85 -8.93 -13.29
N THR A 232 9.11 -9.66 -12.46
CA THR A 232 8.18 -10.70 -12.92
C THR A 232 6.75 -10.37 -12.53
N ILE A 233 5.84 -10.41 -13.50
CA ILE A 233 4.39 -10.39 -13.25
C ILE A 233 3.85 -11.81 -13.44
N SER A 234 3.05 -12.31 -12.52
CA SER A 234 2.29 -13.55 -12.68
C SER A 234 0.81 -13.29 -12.50
N VAL A 235 0.00 -13.64 -13.48
CA VAL A 235 -1.44 -13.29 -13.51
C VAL A 235 -2.27 -14.54 -13.73
N VAL A 236 -3.26 -14.71 -12.85
CA VAL A 236 -4.19 -15.84 -12.88
C VAL A 236 -5.62 -15.36 -12.67
N LYS A 237 -6.58 -15.95 -13.40
CA LYS A 237 -8.03 -15.70 -13.21
C LYS A 237 -8.40 -14.22 -13.18
N SER A 238 -7.74 -13.41 -14.00
CA SER A 238 -7.91 -11.96 -14.01
C SER A 238 -8.41 -11.47 -15.36
N LEU A 239 -9.06 -10.31 -15.35
CA LEU A 239 -9.50 -9.58 -16.53
C LEU A 239 -8.50 -8.46 -16.85
N ILE A 240 -8.02 -8.42 -18.09
CA ILE A 240 -7.14 -7.38 -18.63
C ILE A 240 -7.78 -6.87 -19.91
N ALA A 241 -8.39 -5.68 -19.86
CA ALA A 241 -9.17 -5.20 -20.97
C ALA A 241 -9.13 -3.69 -21.20
N ASN A 242 -9.34 -3.26 -22.44
CA ASN A 242 -9.34 -1.83 -22.79
C ASN A 242 -8.02 -1.14 -22.42
N ALA A 243 -6.89 -1.80 -22.64
CA ALA A 243 -5.56 -1.20 -22.49
C ALA A 243 -4.93 -0.90 -23.86
N GLY A 244 -4.02 0.08 -23.92
CA GLY A 244 -3.17 0.30 -25.10
C GLY A 244 -2.42 -0.99 -25.49
N VAL A 245 -1.74 -1.60 -24.53
CA VAL A 245 -1.13 -2.93 -24.59
C VAL A 245 -1.55 -3.74 -23.36
N ALA A 246 -2.10 -4.93 -23.53
CA ALA A 246 -2.57 -5.75 -22.42
C ALA A 246 -1.40 -6.23 -21.54
N ALA A 247 -0.34 -6.77 -22.15
CA ALA A 247 0.86 -7.19 -21.45
C ALA A 247 2.13 -6.90 -22.26
N GLN A 248 3.07 -6.18 -21.63
CA GLN A 248 4.37 -5.79 -22.19
C GLN A 248 5.50 -6.27 -21.29
N ALA A 249 6.42 -7.08 -21.83
CA ALA A 249 7.65 -7.50 -21.15
C ALA A 249 8.90 -6.85 -21.78
N GLU A 250 9.58 -5.99 -21.03
CA GLU A 250 10.86 -5.40 -21.42
C GLU A 250 12.06 -6.36 -21.24
N ASN A 251 13.25 -5.88 -21.59
CA ASN A 251 14.47 -6.66 -21.57
C ASN A 251 14.78 -7.23 -20.16
N GLY A 252 14.89 -8.55 -20.05
CA GLY A 252 15.20 -9.23 -18.79
C GLY A 252 13.98 -9.48 -17.89
N SER A 253 12.78 -9.04 -18.28
CA SER A 253 11.57 -9.21 -17.49
C SER A 253 10.74 -10.43 -17.93
N THR A 254 9.75 -10.80 -17.12
CA THR A 254 8.85 -11.92 -17.46
C THR A 254 7.41 -11.64 -17.04
N ILE A 255 6.46 -11.92 -17.92
CA ILE A 255 5.04 -12.01 -17.58
C ILE A 255 4.58 -13.46 -17.75
N ARG A 256 3.91 -14.01 -16.75
CA ARG A 256 3.33 -15.36 -16.74
C ARG A 256 1.81 -15.27 -16.74
N LEU A 257 1.16 -15.92 -17.70
CA LEU A 257 -0.27 -15.84 -17.93
C LEU A 257 -0.93 -17.22 -17.89
N SER A 258 -1.88 -17.43 -16.97
CA SER A 258 -2.71 -18.63 -16.90
C SER A 258 -4.17 -18.31 -16.59
N ASP A 259 -5.11 -18.87 -17.35
CA ASP A 259 -6.56 -18.75 -17.12
C ASP A 259 -7.06 -17.30 -16.99
N ASN A 260 -6.57 -16.40 -17.85
CA ASN A 260 -6.99 -15.00 -17.87
C ASN A 260 -7.94 -14.68 -19.02
N ASP A 261 -8.72 -13.63 -18.81
CA ASP A 261 -9.58 -12.98 -19.80
C ASP A 261 -8.88 -11.72 -20.33
N ILE A 262 -8.55 -11.68 -21.62
CA ILE A 262 -7.75 -10.61 -22.22
C ILE A 262 -8.50 -10.05 -23.43
N PHE A 263 -9.20 -8.92 -23.25
CA PHE A 263 -10.19 -8.44 -24.23
C PHE A 263 -9.97 -6.99 -24.64
N ASP A 264 -10.27 -6.68 -25.91
CA ASP A 264 -10.41 -5.30 -26.39
C ASP A 264 -9.20 -4.39 -26.14
N ASN A 265 -7.98 -4.94 -26.18
CA ASN A 265 -6.74 -4.16 -26.04
C ASN A 265 -6.19 -3.76 -27.41
N GLY A 266 -5.53 -2.60 -27.51
CA GLY A 266 -4.88 -2.16 -28.76
C GLY A 266 -3.83 -3.14 -29.26
N VAL A 267 -3.03 -3.67 -28.33
CA VAL A 267 -2.09 -4.78 -28.53
C VAL A 267 -2.34 -5.82 -27.45
N CYS A 268 -2.48 -7.10 -27.81
CA CYS A 268 -2.65 -8.17 -26.81
C CYS A 268 -1.33 -8.41 -26.04
N PHE A 269 -0.27 -8.79 -26.76
CA PHE A 269 1.03 -9.10 -26.19
C PHE A 269 2.14 -8.42 -26.96
N ALA A 270 3.11 -7.86 -26.26
CA ALA A 270 4.35 -7.36 -26.82
C ALA A 270 5.52 -7.60 -25.86
N TYR A 271 6.72 -7.68 -26.43
CA TYR A 271 7.96 -7.85 -25.69
C TYR A 271 9.13 -7.23 -26.45
N ASN A 272 10.10 -6.69 -25.70
CA ASN A 272 11.32 -6.07 -26.25
C ASN A 272 12.55 -6.86 -25.83
N GLY A 273 13.51 -7.03 -26.74
CA GLY A 273 14.78 -7.70 -26.47
C GLY A 273 14.59 -9.11 -25.90
N THR A 274 15.06 -9.34 -24.68
CA THR A 274 14.96 -10.65 -24.00
C THR A 274 13.71 -10.83 -23.14
N GLY A 275 12.77 -9.88 -23.16
CA GLY A 275 11.52 -9.95 -22.41
C GLY A 275 10.70 -11.19 -22.75
N LYS A 276 10.10 -11.80 -21.72
CA LYS A 276 9.36 -13.07 -21.87
C LYS A 276 7.88 -12.92 -21.54
N ILE A 277 7.02 -13.30 -22.48
CA ILE A 277 5.61 -13.60 -22.23
C ILE A 277 5.46 -15.11 -22.21
N SER A 278 5.29 -15.67 -21.01
CA SER A 278 5.09 -17.10 -20.79
C SER A 278 3.61 -17.42 -20.61
N SER A 279 3.09 -18.42 -21.34
CA SER A 279 1.68 -18.79 -21.25
C SER A 279 1.50 -20.27 -20.92
N ALA A 280 0.46 -20.58 -20.14
CA ALA A 280 -0.05 -21.94 -19.94
C ALA A 280 -1.04 -22.40 -21.05
N ALA A 281 -1.17 -21.61 -22.12
CA ALA A 281 -2.02 -21.89 -23.29
C ALA A 281 -3.53 -22.05 -22.99
N ASN A 282 -4.00 -21.52 -21.86
CA ASN A 282 -5.39 -21.59 -21.38
C ASN A 282 -6.04 -20.21 -21.16
N ASN A 283 -5.46 -19.14 -21.73
CA ASN A 283 -6.01 -17.78 -21.62
C ASN A 283 -7.05 -17.55 -22.74
N ARG A 284 -8.13 -16.83 -22.42
CA ARG A 284 -9.17 -16.43 -23.36
C ARG A 284 -8.83 -15.04 -23.90
N LYS A 285 -8.79 -14.87 -25.21
CA LYS A 285 -8.49 -13.58 -25.86
C LYS A 285 -9.42 -13.30 -27.03
N ALA A 286 -9.95 -12.09 -27.11
CA ALA A 286 -10.88 -11.64 -28.16
C ALA A 286 -10.85 -10.11 -28.28
N GLY A 287 -11.17 -9.56 -29.45
CA GLY A 287 -11.25 -8.10 -29.66
C GLY A 287 -9.92 -7.32 -29.57
N ASN A 288 -8.80 -8.00 -29.31
CA ASN A 288 -7.49 -7.34 -29.29
C ASN A 288 -6.98 -7.05 -30.71
N GLY A 289 -6.20 -5.97 -30.85
CA GLY A 289 -5.49 -5.64 -32.10
C GLY A 289 -4.27 -6.53 -32.33
N SER A 290 -3.11 -5.94 -32.61
CA SER A 290 -1.90 -6.73 -32.90
C SER A 290 -1.46 -7.57 -31.70
N SER A 291 -0.76 -8.67 -31.94
CA SER A 291 -0.28 -9.54 -30.86
C SER A 291 0.97 -10.28 -31.29
N ALA A 292 2.03 -10.18 -30.50
CA ALA A 292 3.09 -11.17 -30.54
C ALA A 292 2.57 -12.53 -30.04
N THR A 293 3.21 -13.61 -30.46
CA THR A 293 2.99 -14.94 -29.89
C THR A 293 3.77 -15.03 -28.57
N PRO A 294 3.19 -15.58 -27.48
CA PRO A 294 3.97 -15.87 -26.27
C PRO A 294 5.27 -16.63 -26.62
N ASN A 295 6.40 -16.14 -26.12
CA ASN A 295 7.75 -16.67 -26.38
C ASN A 295 8.30 -17.50 -25.22
N GLY A 296 7.47 -17.83 -24.23
CA GLY A 296 7.75 -18.77 -23.15
C GLY A 296 6.57 -19.73 -22.90
N VAL A 297 6.89 -20.89 -22.34
CA VAL A 297 5.91 -21.93 -21.98
C VAL A 297 5.87 -22.06 -20.47
N ILE A 298 4.68 -22.15 -19.90
CA ILE A 298 4.47 -22.58 -18.51
C ILE A 298 4.24 -24.09 -18.54
N THR A 299 5.11 -24.86 -17.89
CA THR A 299 4.95 -26.31 -17.78
C THR A 299 3.71 -26.64 -16.96
N VAL A 300 2.76 -27.35 -17.56
CA VAL A 300 1.63 -27.98 -16.86
C VAL A 300 2.06 -29.40 -16.50
N GLN A 301 2.03 -29.73 -15.21
CA GLN A 301 2.45 -31.03 -14.67
C GLN A 301 1.25 -31.79 -14.12
#